data_AF-A0A812VVR1-F1
#
_entry.id   AF-A0A812VVR1-F1
#
_cell.length_a   1.000
_cell.length_b   1.000
_cell.length_c   1.000
_cell.angle_alpha   90.00
_cell.angle_beta   90.00
_cell.angle_gamma   90.00
#
_symmetry.space_group_name_H-M   'P 1'
#
loop_
_entity.id
_entity.type
_entity.pdbx_description
1 polymer ?
#
loop_
_entity_poly.entity_id
_entity_poly.type
_entity_poly.pdbx_seq_one_letter_code
_entity_poly.pdbx_strand_id
1 'polypeptide(L)'
;SQEISRLVEQARQPLALRSEELSVLVWSFASLSVDNPAVDRILNAVEQLGFQNFRTSDLARLSWSLTSLRRARASTMLEDLQKEFLHRLRREGVDADSAVSALTLLWSGSFAGWLPKWRALEMEGSLAQFGRSCDQTARARTPTPAASVAPLAVAVAGGEGAGRREPHLVLSLADLAVVQKPPEWQVDDGEDSEPNEHQRGLLSAYLQALFPRCRKLFTNLERSRGFLHRLDVPSSGLILVAKSHEAWYRLKVQAACGGIRRDYIALCHGWMSAGRQEISARVHWWPDGRRGPSHVRKSGRLAKTMLKVTELRRTAARGFSLIDIRILTGRMHQIRLHTAHVGHPTVRDGKYTPNATFQEDASWCPEHFLHRYSLAFVDMSKRQHEVFEPLAKSLKETLRQLGHARRIIPPGT
;
A
#
# COMPACT_ATOMS: atom_id res chain seq x y z
N SER A 1 10.93 1.92 -28.30
CA SER A 1 11.95 2.54 -29.17
C SER A 1 11.45 3.87 -29.71
N GLN A 2 10.38 3.91 -30.53
CA GLN A 2 9.79 5.15 -31.07
C GLN A 2 9.43 6.21 -30.01
N GLU A 3 8.83 5.78 -28.89
CA GLU A 3 8.48 6.70 -27.78
C GLU A 3 9.71 7.36 -27.14
N ILE A 4 10.80 6.62 -26.97
CA ILE A 4 12.07 7.14 -26.44
C ILE A 4 12.66 8.16 -27.42
N SER A 5 12.65 7.86 -28.72
CA SER A 5 13.12 8.81 -29.75
C SER A 5 12.32 10.12 -29.72
N ARG A 6 10.99 10.04 -29.55
CA ARG A 6 10.13 11.23 -29.42
C ARG A 6 10.47 12.06 -28.18
N LEU A 7 10.69 11.40 -27.03
CA LEU A 7 11.08 12.10 -25.80
C LEU A 7 12.46 12.77 -25.93
N VAL A 8 13.42 12.11 -26.58
CA VAL A 8 14.76 12.68 -26.84
C VAL A 8 14.66 13.89 -27.77
N GLU A 9 13.79 13.86 -28.77
CA GLU A 9 13.56 14.99 -29.67
C GLU A 9 12.98 16.20 -28.92
N GLN A 10 11.95 15.98 -28.09
CA GLN A 10 11.38 17.03 -27.23
C GLN A 10 12.42 17.61 -26.27
N ALA A 11 13.38 16.81 -25.83
CA ALA A 11 14.47 17.21 -24.94
C ALA A 11 15.66 17.88 -25.65
N ARG A 12 15.57 18.22 -26.94
CA ARG A 12 16.66 18.93 -27.66
C ARG A 12 16.81 20.38 -27.22
N GLN A 13 15.70 21.07 -26.97
CA GLN A 13 15.69 22.49 -26.57
C GLN A 13 14.89 22.69 -25.27
N PRO A 14 15.36 22.14 -24.14
CA PRO A 14 14.57 22.12 -22.90
C PRO A 14 14.32 23.52 -22.32
N LEU A 15 15.17 24.52 -22.64
CA LEU A 15 14.99 25.90 -22.17
C LEU A 15 13.81 26.63 -22.82
N ALA A 16 13.27 26.13 -23.94
CA ALA A 16 12.06 26.67 -24.56
C ALA A 16 10.76 26.09 -23.96
N LEU A 17 10.87 25.11 -23.06
CA LEU A 17 9.74 24.40 -22.49
C LEU A 17 9.21 25.07 -21.23
N ARG A 18 7.90 24.95 -21.01
CA ARG A 18 7.23 25.39 -19.77
C ARG A 18 7.55 24.43 -18.63
N SER A 19 7.36 24.89 -17.39
CA SER A 19 7.60 24.09 -16.17
C SER A 19 6.85 22.76 -16.16
N GLU A 20 5.58 22.76 -16.58
CA GLU A 20 4.79 21.54 -16.71
C GLU A 20 5.44 20.54 -17.69
N GLU A 21 5.83 20.99 -18.88
CA GLU A 21 6.44 20.17 -19.93
C GLU A 21 7.76 19.56 -19.47
N LEU A 22 8.60 20.36 -18.80
CA LEU A 22 9.84 19.88 -18.17
C LEU A 22 9.55 18.77 -17.16
N SER A 23 8.60 18.98 -16.24
CA SER A 23 8.28 17.97 -15.23
C SER A 23 7.72 16.68 -15.82
N VAL A 24 6.92 16.78 -16.89
CA VAL A 24 6.37 15.63 -17.62
C VAL A 24 7.48 14.86 -18.33
N LEU A 25 8.44 15.54 -18.96
CA LEU A 25 9.56 14.89 -19.62
C LEU A 25 10.42 14.10 -18.63
N VAL A 26 10.83 14.71 -17.50
CA VAL A 26 11.63 14.01 -16.48
C VAL A 26 10.87 12.79 -15.95
N TRP A 27 9.56 12.92 -15.74
CA TRP A 27 8.71 11.81 -15.31
C TRP A 27 8.60 10.69 -16.33
N SER A 28 8.48 11.02 -17.62
CA SER A 28 8.43 10.02 -18.69
C SER A 28 9.73 9.22 -18.76
N PHE A 29 10.90 9.88 -18.71
CA PHE A 29 12.18 9.19 -18.65
C PHE A 29 12.32 8.30 -17.41
N ALA A 30 11.94 8.80 -16.23
CA ALA A 30 11.96 8.05 -14.98
C ALA A 30 11.02 6.83 -15.01
N SER A 31 9.82 6.99 -15.55
CA SER A 31 8.80 5.93 -15.65
C SER A 31 9.22 4.81 -16.59
N LEU A 32 9.86 5.17 -17.70
CA LEU A 32 10.43 4.20 -18.64
C LEU A 32 11.72 3.56 -18.13
N SER A 33 12.29 4.06 -17.01
CA SER A 33 13.58 3.62 -16.48
C SER A 33 14.69 3.69 -17.54
N VAL A 34 14.65 4.75 -18.36
CA VAL A 34 15.59 4.97 -19.46
C VAL A 34 16.73 5.84 -18.97
N ASP A 35 17.94 5.31 -19.04
CA ASP A 35 19.17 6.07 -18.80
C ASP A 35 19.60 6.76 -20.09
N ASN A 36 19.43 8.09 -20.17
CA ASN A 36 19.79 8.88 -21.35
C ASN A 36 20.41 10.24 -20.96
N PRO A 37 21.46 10.71 -21.66
CA PRO A 37 22.07 12.03 -21.40
C PRO A 37 21.11 13.22 -21.60
N ALA A 38 20.03 13.05 -22.37
CA ALA A 38 19.00 14.06 -22.53
C ALA A 38 18.36 14.45 -21.18
N VAL A 39 18.29 13.50 -20.23
CA VAL A 39 17.76 13.76 -18.90
C VAL A 39 18.55 14.86 -18.20
N ASP A 40 19.89 14.86 -18.32
CA ASP A 40 20.73 15.84 -17.63
C ASP A 40 20.52 17.25 -18.22
N ARG A 41 20.25 17.37 -19.53
CA ARG A 41 19.88 18.66 -20.15
C ARG A 41 18.54 19.18 -19.61
N ILE A 42 17.56 18.30 -19.42
CA ILE A 42 16.25 18.67 -18.89
C ILE A 42 16.39 19.08 -17.42
N LEU A 43 17.17 18.35 -16.63
CA LEU A 43 17.42 18.68 -15.22
C LEU A 43 18.12 20.04 -15.09
N ASN A 44 19.08 20.37 -15.96
CA ASN A 44 19.68 21.70 -16.00
C ASN A 44 18.65 22.80 -16.29
N ALA A 45 17.71 22.56 -17.22
CA ALA A 45 16.64 23.51 -17.51
C ALA A 45 15.67 23.67 -16.32
N VAL A 46 15.39 22.59 -15.58
CA VAL A 46 14.60 22.65 -14.34
C VAL A 46 15.30 23.50 -13.28
N GLU A 47 16.61 23.32 -13.07
CA GLU A 47 17.39 24.13 -12.14
C GLU A 47 17.43 25.60 -12.55
N GLN A 48 17.67 25.89 -13.83
CA GLN A 48 17.70 27.27 -14.35
C GLN A 48 16.35 27.97 -14.24
N LEU A 49 15.25 27.27 -14.50
CA LEU A 49 13.92 27.82 -14.34
C LEU A 49 13.59 28.08 -12.87
N GLY A 50 14.11 27.27 -11.95
CA GLY A 50 13.90 27.39 -10.51
C GLY A 50 12.55 26.83 -10.05
N PHE A 51 12.55 26.15 -8.91
CA PHE A 51 11.37 25.44 -8.40
C PHE A 51 10.17 26.35 -8.09
N GLN A 52 10.41 27.64 -7.81
CA GLN A 52 9.36 28.64 -7.60
C GLN A 52 8.43 28.83 -8.82
N ASN A 53 8.88 28.45 -10.01
CA ASN A 53 8.11 28.58 -11.26
C ASN A 53 7.33 27.31 -11.66
N PHE A 54 7.41 26.24 -10.85
CA PHE A 54 6.64 25.00 -11.06
C PHE A 54 5.35 25.04 -10.26
N ARG A 55 4.31 24.27 -10.64
CA ARG A 55 3.14 24.08 -9.76
C ARG A 55 3.44 23.02 -8.70
N THR A 56 2.67 22.98 -7.62
CA THR A 56 2.81 22.00 -6.53
C THR A 56 2.75 20.55 -7.03
N SER A 57 1.87 20.27 -8.00
CA SER A 57 1.78 18.97 -8.68
C SER A 57 3.03 18.62 -9.49
N ASP A 58 3.65 19.61 -10.13
CA ASP A 58 4.86 19.44 -10.93
C ASP A 58 6.07 19.17 -10.00
N LEU A 59 6.14 19.82 -8.84
CA LEU A 59 7.14 19.52 -7.80
C LEU A 59 7.01 18.10 -7.27
N ALA A 60 5.80 17.60 -6.99
CA ALA A 60 5.60 16.22 -6.57
C ALA A 60 6.03 15.23 -7.67
N ARG A 61 5.71 15.53 -8.94
CA ARG A 61 6.13 14.73 -10.11
C ARG A 61 7.66 14.72 -10.24
N LEU A 62 8.32 15.87 -10.12
CA LEU A 62 9.79 15.97 -10.14
C LEU A 62 10.42 15.21 -9.00
N SER A 63 9.88 15.32 -7.77
CA SER A 63 10.37 14.56 -6.60
C SER A 63 10.38 13.06 -6.88
N TRP A 64 9.25 12.50 -7.34
CA TRP A 64 9.18 11.08 -7.69
C TRP A 64 10.20 10.70 -8.78
N SER A 65 10.35 11.55 -9.78
CA SER A 65 11.23 11.29 -10.92
C SER A 65 12.70 11.31 -10.51
N LEU A 66 13.13 12.33 -9.76
CA LEU A 66 14.49 12.47 -9.23
C LEU A 66 14.87 11.31 -8.29
N THR A 67 13.94 10.80 -7.48
CA THR A 67 14.21 9.62 -6.63
C THR A 67 14.33 8.32 -7.43
N SER A 68 13.70 8.27 -8.61
CA SER A 68 13.74 7.10 -9.49
C SER A 68 14.96 7.12 -10.42
N LEU A 69 15.41 8.32 -10.79
CA LEU A 69 16.59 8.56 -11.61
C LEU A 69 17.84 8.51 -10.71
N ARG A 70 18.72 7.53 -10.92
CA ARG A 70 19.98 7.39 -10.15
C ARG A 70 21.04 8.38 -10.64
N ARG A 71 20.75 9.68 -10.57
CA ARG A 71 21.64 10.76 -11.04
C ARG A 71 22.37 11.41 -9.88
N ALA A 72 23.65 11.75 -10.06
CA ALA A 72 24.48 12.37 -9.03
C ALA A 72 23.91 13.69 -8.48
N ARG A 73 23.25 14.48 -9.34
CA ARG A 73 22.65 15.79 -9.01
C ARG A 73 21.26 15.68 -8.37
N ALA A 74 20.66 14.50 -8.31
CA ALA A 74 19.30 14.36 -7.83
C ALA A 74 19.17 14.76 -6.35
N SER A 75 20.20 14.50 -5.52
CA SER A 75 20.17 14.81 -4.09
C SER A 75 20.04 16.31 -3.80
N THR A 76 20.85 17.16 -4.43
CA THR A 76 20.80 18.62 -4.23
C THR A 76 19.49 19.22 -4.72
N MET A 77 19.05 18.82 -5.92
CA MET A 77 17.76 19.26 -6.49
C MET A 77 16.58 18.88 -5.59
N LEU A 78 16.62 17.68 -5.00
CA LEU A 78 15.58 17.18 -4.11
C LEU A 78 15.47 18.01 -2.82
N GLU A 79 16.59 18.48 -2.27
CA GLU A 79 16.60 19.35 -1.09
C GLU A 79 15.95 20.70 -1.36
N ASP A 80 16.28 21.34 -2.49
CA ASP A 80 15.75 22.65 -2.85
C ASP A 80 14.27 22.57 -3.23
N LEU A 81 13.87 21.51 -3.95
CA LEU A 81 12.47 21.18 -4.21
C LEU A 81 11.67 21.03 -2.90
N GLN A 82 12.24 20.37 -1.89
CA GLN A 82 11.59 20.23 -0.59
C GLN A 82 11.39 21.56 0.13
N LYS A 83 12.41 22.42 0.13
CA LYS A 83 12.33 23.74 0.76
C LYS A 83 11.23 24.57 0.11
N GLU A 84 11.18 24.59 -1.22
CA GLU A 84 10.15 25.30 -1.98
C GLU A 84 8.75 24.74 -1.70
N PHE A 85 8.60 23.40 -1.70
CA PHE A 85 7.33 22.76 -1.42
C PHE A 85 6.80 23.11 -0.02
N LEU A 86 7.66 23.03 1.01
CA LEU A 86 7.30 23.42 2.37
C LEU A 86 6.98 24.91 2.49
N HIS A 87 7.75 25.76 1.81
CA HIS A 87 7.49 27.21 1.78
C HIS A 87 6.08 27.50 1.26
N ARG A 88 5.64 26.82 0.19
CA ARG A 88 4.28 26.95 -0.34
C ARG A 88 3.22 26.46 0.60
N LEU A 89 3.38 25.28 1.20
CA LEU A 89 2.40 24.77 2.17
C LEU A 89 2.20 25.76 3.34
N ARG A 90 3.25 26.48 3.76
CA ARG A 90 3.15 27.51 4.80
C ARG A 90 2.48 28.79 4.30
N ARG A 91 2.81 29.24 3.09
CA ARG A 91 2.37 30.54 2.55
C ARG A 91 0.94 30.49 2.00
N GLU A 92 0.63 29.45 1.24
CA GLU A 92 -0.63 29.29 0.49
C GLU A 92 -1.64 28.42 1.25
N GLY A 93 -1.17 27.68 2.26
CA GLY A 93 -1.97 26.70 2.98
C GLY A 93 -2.01 25.34 2.26
N VAL A 94 -2.97 24.51 2.65
CA VAL A 94 -3.17 23.17 2.09
C VAL A 94 -4.58 23.07 1.54
N ASP A 95 -4.69 22.58 0.32
CA ASP A 95 -5.90 22.20 -0.39
C ASP A 95 -5.82 20.71 -0.81
N ALA A 96 -6.80 20.24 -1.59
CA ALA A 96 -6.85 18.84 -2.01
C ALA A 96 -5.64 18.44 -2.88
N ASP A 97 -5.25 19.29 -3.83
CA ASP A 97 -4.19 18.98 -4.81
C ASP A 97 -2.80 19.01 -4.16
N SER A 98 -2.53 20.03 -3.35
CA SER A 98 -1.31 20.15 -2.56
C SER A 98 -1.20 19.02 -1.53
N ALA A 99 -2.32 18.56 -0.96
CA ALA A 99 -2.32 17.43 -0.04
C ALA A 99 -1.90 16.11 -0.72
N VAL A 100 -2.42 15.83 -1.92
CA VAL A 100 -2.00 14.66 -2.73
C VAL A 100 -0.52 14.77 -3.12
N SER A 101 -0.09 15.97 -3.51
CA SER A 101 1.29 16.27 -3.86
C SER A 101 2.24 16.05 -2.67
N ALA A 102 1.84 16.47 -1.47
CA ALA A 102 2.61 16.30 -0.24
C ALA A 102 2.76 14.82 0.11
N LEU A 103 1.69 14.03 0.04
CA LEU A 103 1.75 12.57 0.26
C LEU A 103 2.67 11.86 -0.74
N THR A 104 2.72 12.33 -1.99
CA THR A 104 3.62 11.79 -3.02
C THR A 104 5.08 12.09 -2.68
N LEU A 105 5.39 13.32 -2.29
CA LEU A 105 6.73 13.75 -1.87
C LEU A 105 7.17 13.03 -0.60
N LEU A 106 6.29 12.89 0.39
CA LEU A 106 6.56 12.11 1.61
C LEU A 106 6.94 10.67 1.28
N TRP A 107 6.20 10.04 0.36
CA TRP A 107 6.45 8.67 -0.04
C TRP A 107 7.78 8.53 -0.79
N SER A 108 8.02 9.32 -1.85
CA SER A 108 9.28 9.27 -2.61
C SER A 108 10.48 9.63 -1.73
N GLY A 109 10.29 10.63 -0.87
CA GLY A 109 11.19 11.12 0.16
C GLY A 109 11.70 10.05 1.09
N SER A 110 10.76 9.45 1.81
CA SER A 110 11.07 8.40 2.77
C SER A 110 11.61 7.16 2.10
N PHE A 111 11.07 6.80 0.92
CA PHE A 111 11.47 5.57 0.23
C PHE A 111 12.91 5.60 -0.25
N ALA A 112 13.39 6.75 -0.72
CA ALA A 112 14.77 6.93 -1.15
C ALA A 112 15.71 7.37 0.00
N GLY A 113 15.21 7.47 1.24
CA GLY A 113 16.02 7.66 2.44
C GLY A 113 16.60 9.07 2.63
N TRP A 114 16.10 10.08 1.92
CA TRP A 114 16.64 11.44 1.96
C TRP A 114 15.72 12.45 2.65
N LEU A 115 14.46 12.11 2.93
CA LEU A 115 13.54 12.96 3.69
C LEU A 115 13.83 12.86 5.19
N PRO A 116 14.26 13.94 5.86
CA PRO A 116 14.44 13.95 7.31
C PRO A 116 13.10 13.82 8.04
N LYS A 117 13.11 13.12 9.19
CA LYS A 117 11.90 12.91 10.01
C LYS A 117 11.19 14.20 10.39
N TRP A 118 11.92 15.28 10.70
CA TRP A 118 11.32 16.54 11.10
C TRP A 118 10.53 17.22 9.96
N ARG A 119 11.00 17.12 8.70
CA ARG A 119 10.25 17.63 7.54
C ARG A 119 8.97 16.82 7.31
N ALA A 120 9.02 15.51 7.52
CA ALA A 120 7.84 14.66 7.46
C ALA A 120 6.79 15.05 8.51
N LEU A 121 7.23 15.30 9.76
CA LEU A 121 6.36 15.77 10.85
C LEU A 121 5.75 17.14 10.56
N GLU A 122 6.51 18.03 9.94
CA GLU A 122 5.99 19.35 9.54
C GLU A 122 4.87 19.23 8.50
N MET A 123 5.09 18.44 7.44
CA MET A 123 4.04 18.16 6.44
C MET A 123 2.85 17.44 7.06
N GLU A 124 3.06 16.52 8.01
CA GLU A 124 1.99 15.88 8.77
C GLU A 124 1.11 16.91 9.48
N GLY A 125 1.72 17.91 10.13
CA GLY A 125 1.00 18.98 10.83
C GLY A 125 0.06 19.75 9.91
N SER A 126 0.56 20.18 8.74
CA SER A 126 -0.23 20.91 7.74
C SER A 126 -1.35 20.05 7.16
N LEU A 127 -1.06 18.78 6.83
CA LEU A 127 -2.07 17.83 6.32
C LEU A 127 -3.14 17.50 7.37
N ALA A 128 -2.74 17.33 8.63
CA ALA A 128 -3.67 17.10 9.73
C ALA A 128 -4.60 18.30 9.96
N GLN A 129 -4.07 19.54 9.86
CA GLN A 129 -4.87 20.75 9.93
C GLN A 129 -5.89 20.84 8.79
N PHE A 130 -5.48 20.51 7.56
CA PHE A 130 -6.39 20.42 6.42
C PHE A 130 -7.49 19.37 6.65
N GLY A 131 -7.12 18.19 7.15
CA GLY A 131 -8.07 17.16 7.53
C GLY A 131 -9.09 17.63 8.56
N ARG A 132 -8.66 18.33 9.61
CA ARG A 132 -9.57 18.92 10.62
C ARG A 132 -10.56 19.91 9.99
N SER A 133 -10.11 20.75 9.06
CA SER A 133 -10.99 21.68 8.34
C SER A 133 -12.04 20.95 7.51
N CYS A 134 -11.66 19.85 6.84
CA CYS A 134 -12.61 18.98 6.12
C CYS A 134 -13.66 18.38 7.06
N ASP A 135 -13.23 17.88 8.23
CA ASP A 135 -14.12 17.30 9.23
C ASP A 135 -15.08 18.34 9.84
N GLN A 136 -14.61 19.56 10.11
CA GLN A 136 -15.46 20.67 10.59
C GLN A 136 -16.51 21.07 9.55
N THR A 137 -16.10 21.21 8.28
CA THR A 137 -17.01 21.51 7.16
C THR A 137 -18.07 20.42 6.99
N ALA A 138 -17.67 19.15 7.13
CA ALA A 138 -18.57 18.01 7.07
C ALA A 138 -19.63 18.01 8.20
N ARG A 139 -19.23 18.41 9.42
CA ARG A 139 -20.13 18.57 10.57
C ARG A 139 -21.12 19.73 10.36
N ALA A 140 -20.65 20.88 9.89
CA ALA A 140 -21.50 22.05 9.67
C ALA A 140 -22.59 21.84 8.61
N ARG A 141 -22.30 21.03 7.57
CA ARG A 141 -23.25 20.71 6.48
C ARG A 141 -24.23 19.59 6.80
N THR A 142 -24.09 18.91 7.94
CA THR A 142 -24.96 17.81 8.34
C THR A 142 -25.75 18.30 9.56
N PRO A 143 -26.97 18.87 9.40
CA PRO A 143 -27.83 19.12 10.55
C PRO A 143 -28.07 17.77 11.23
N THR A 144 -27.92 17.73 12.55
CA THR A 144 -28.08 16.53 13.36
C THR A 144 -29.39 15.83 12.98
N PRO A 145 -29.39 14.59 12.46
CA PRO A 145 -30.61 13.82 12.44
C PRO A 145 -30.87 13.37 13.87
N ALA A 146 -31.96 13.86 14.47
CA ALA A 146 -32.64 13.13 15.53
C ALA A 146 -33.19 11.83 14.92
N ALA A 147 -32.80 10.69 15.50
CA ALA A 147 -33.50 9.40 15.54
C ALA A 147 -32.52 8.23 15.39
N SER A 148 -32.68 7.28 16.31
CA SER A 148 -32.00 6.00 16.39
C SER A 148 -32.18 5.19 15.11
N VAL A 149 -31.08 4.90 14.41
CA VAL A 149 -31.00 3.71 13.58
C VAL A 149 -30.79 2.55 14.55
N ALA A 150 -31.75 1.61 14.59
CA ALA A 150 -31.60 0.40 15.37
C ALA A 150 -30.26 -0.26 15.04
N PRO A 151 -29.48 -0.70 16.04
CA PRO A 151 -28.23 -1.37 15.76
C PRO A 151 -28.53 -2.65 14.98
N LEU A 152 -27.98 -2.79 13.77
CA LEU A 152 -27.66 -4.13 13.29
C LEU A 152 -26.82 -4.74 14.40
N ALA A 153 -27.23 -5.91 14.91
CA ALA A 153 -26.56 -6.58 16.01
C ALA A 153 -25.10 -6.87 15.61
N VAL A 154 -24.20 -5.97 15.98
CA VAL A 154 -22.75 -6.19 15.91
C VAL A 154 -22.46 -7.06 17.10
N ALA A 155 -22.33 -8.37 16.86
CA ALA A 155 -21.81 -9.29 17.85
C ALA A 155 -20.38 -8.86 18.20
N VAL A 156 -20.22 -8.07 19.27
CA VAL A 156 -18.94 -7.91 19.96
C VAL A 156 -18.72 -9.22 20.71
N ALA A 157 -18.23 -10.21 19.99
CA ALA A 157 -18.00 -11.53 20.55
C ALA A 157 -16.49 -11.73 20.78
N GLY A 158 -16.08 -11.48 22.03
CA GLY A 158 -15.01 -12.24 22.65
C GLY A 158 -15.41 -13.71 22.64
N GLY A 159 -14.66 -14.53 21.90
CA GLY A 159 -14.97 -15.94 21.72
C GLY A 159 -14.10 -16.52 20.62
N GLU A 160 -13.36 -17.57 20.97
CA GLU A 160 -12.33 -18.21 20.15
C GLU A 160 -12.85 -18.64 18.77
N GLY A 161 -12.31 -18.01 17.72
CA GLY A 161 -11.69 -18.70 16.59
C GLY A 161 -12.39 -19.92 15.96
N ALA A 162 -13.69 -19.85 15.67
CA ALA A 162 -14.36 -20.77 14.74
C ALA A 162 -14.88 -19.99 13.52
N GLY A 163 -14.17 -20.09 12.39
CA GLY A 163 -14.71 -19.92 11.02
C GLY A 163 -15.57 -18.68 10.73
N ARG A 164 -15.32 -17.51 11.34
CA ARG A 164 -16.08 -16.30 11.01
C ARG A 164 -15.79 -15.90 9.56
N ARG A 165 -16.78 -16.11 8.68
CA ARG A 165 -16.77 -15.67 7.27
C ARG A 165 -17.13 -14.20 7.10
N GLU A 166 -17.39 -13.49 8.20
CA GLU A 166 -17.75 -12.08 8.23
C GLU A 166 -16.64 -11.25 8.87
N PRO A 167 -16.44 -9.99 8.42
CA PRO A 167 -15.53 -9.06 9.05
C PRO A 167 -15.92 -8.76 10.49
N HIS A 168 -14.95 -8.43 11.33
CA HIS A 168 -15.20 -7.96 12.69
C HIS A 168 -14.16 -6.93 13.13
N LEU A 169 -14.52 -6.09 14.09
CA LEU A 169 -13.59 -5.11 14.67
C LEU A 169 -12.65 -5.80 15.65
N VAL A 170 -11.35 -5.57 15.47
CA VAL A 170 -10.30 -5.98 16.41
C VAL A 170 -9.92 -4.82 17.34
N LEU A 171 -9.97 -3.58 16.82
CA LEU A 171 -9.78 -2.35 17.59
C LEU A 171 -10.71 -1.26 17.07
N SER A 172 -11.33 -0.49 17.96
CA SER A 172 -12.08 0.71 17.60
C SER A 172 -11.73 1.85 18.54
N LEU A 173 -11.12 2.89 18.01
CA LEU A 173 -10.86 4.14 18.70
C LEU A 173 -11.79 5.23 18.15
N ALA A 174 -11.70 6.45 18.69
CA ALA A 174 -12.49 7.58 18.21
C ALA A 174 -12.26 7.83 16.70
N ASP A 175 -11.00 7.96 16.31
CA ASP A 175 -10.61 8.43 14.96
C ASP A 175 -10.09 7.33 14.02
N LEU A 176 -10.02 6.07 14.47
CA LEU A 176 -9.58 4.95 13.64
C LEU A 176 -10.17 3.62 14.12
N ALA A 177 -10.09 2.60 13.27
CA ALA A 177 -10.40 1.23 13.63
C ALA A 177 -9.46 0.25 12.93
N VAL A 178 -9.31 -0.94 13.52
CA VAL A 178 -8.69 -2.09 12.87
C VAL A 178 -9.76 -3.16 12.72
N VAL A 179 -9.98 -3.60 11.49
CA VAL A 179 -10.98 -4.61 11.11
C VAL A 179 -10.28 -5.85 10.59
N GLN A 180 -10.70 -7.04 11.01
CA GLN A 180 -10.26 -8.28 10.39
C GLN A 180 -11.05 -8.49 9.10
N LYS A 181 -10.34 -8.68 7.98
CA LYS A 181 -10.93 -9.05 6.69
C LYS A 181 -10.82 -10.58 6.52
N PRO A 182 -11.93 -11.32 6.43
CA PRO A 182 -11.89 -12.74 6.03
C PRO A 182 -11.48 -12.89 4.55
N PRO A 183 -11.08 -14.10 4.09
CA PRO A 183 -10.89 -14.37 2.66
C PRO A 183 -12.18 -14.10 1.87
N GLU A 184 -12.08 -13.97 0.56
CA GLU A 184 -13.20 -13.71 -0.38
C GLU A 184 -13.89 -12.34 -0.24
N TRP A 185 -13.59 -11.57 0.80
CA TRP A 185 -14.06 -10.19 0.91
C TRP A 185 -13.18 -9.23 0.12
N GLN A 186 -13.81 -8.34 -0.65
CA GLN A 186 -13.16 -7.23 -1.32
C GLN A 186 -13.09 -6.03 -0.37
N VAL A 187 -11.97 -5.30 -0.38
CA VAL A 187 -11.82 -4.10 0.47
C VAL A 187 -12.72 -2.98 -0.04
N ASP A 188 -12.63 -2.71 -1.33
CA ASP A 188 -13.36 -1.65 -2.02
C ASP A 188 -13.43 -1.98 -3.53
N ASP A 189 -14.50 -1.58 -4.20
CA ASP A 189 -14.73 -1.74 -5.64
C ASP A 189 -14.31 -0.51 -6.45
N GLY A 190 -14.11 0.64 -5.79
CA GLY A 190 -13.75 1.90 -6.43
C GLY A 190 -14.88 2.51 -7.24
N GLU A 191 -16.12 2.01 -7.09
CA GLU A 191 -17.29 2.50 -7.80
C GLU A 191 -18.14 3.35 -6.86
N ASP A 192 -18.72 4.42 -7.39
CA ASP A 192 -19.73 5.24 -6.70
C ASP A 192 -21.12 4.62 -6.89
N SER A 193 -21.34 3.47 -6.25
CA SER A 193 -22.63 2.78 -6.24
C SER A 193 -23.24 2.81 -4.84
N GLU A 194 -24.52 3.14 -4.74
CA GLU A 194 -25.30 2.92 -3.50
C GLU A 194 -25.23 1.42 -3.13
N PRO A 195 -25.12 1.09 -1.83
CA PRO A 195 -24.95 -0.29 -1.41
C PRO A 195 -26.17 -1.14 -1.76
N ASN A 196 -26.04 -2.01 -2.76
CA ASN A 196 -27.07 -2.96 -3.16
C ASN A 196 -26.94 -4.30 -2.40
N GLU A 197 -28.03 -5.06 -2.29
CA GLU A 197 -28.08 -6.42 -1.71
C GLU A 197 -27.05 -7.40 -2.31
N HIS A 198 -26.52 -7.08 -3.49
CA HIS A 198 -25.50 -7.84 -4.21
C HIS A 198 -24.05 -7.54 -3.77
N GLN A 199 -23.82 -6.63 -2.81
CA GLN A 199 -22.50 -6.29 -2.24
C GLN A 199 -22.09 -7.15 -1.04
N ARG A 200 -22.69 -8.35 -0.86
CA ARG A 200 -22.18 -9.33 0.12
C ARG A 200 -20.70 -9.58 -0.18
N GLY A 201 -19.82 -9.27 0.78
CA GLY A 201 -18.38 -9.39 0.60
C GLY A 201 -17.61 -8.07 0.46
N LEU A 202 -18.24 -6.90 0.52
CA LEU A 202 -17.54 -5.60 0.44
C LEU A 202 -17.29 -4.98 1.81
N LEU A 203 -16.01 -4.77 2.15
CA LEU A 203 -15.62 -4.21 3.45
C LEU A 203 -15.99 -2.73 3.59
N SER A 204 -15.95 -1.97 2.50
CA SER A 204 -16.38 -0.56 2.52
C SER A 204 -17.86 -0.40 2.89
N ALA A 205 -18.74 -1.27 2.37
CA ALA A 205 -20.15 -1.30 2.73
C ALA A 205 -20.36 -1.69 4.20
N TYR A 206 -19.64 -2.73 4.67
CA TYR A 206 -19.66 -3.15 6.08
C TYR A 206 -19.28 -2.00 7.03
N LEU A 207 -18.22 -1.24 6.73
CA LEU A 207 -17.78 -0.12 7.56
C LEU A 207 -18.74 1.08 7.50
N GLN A 208 -19.37 1.34 6.36
CA GLN A 208 -20.40 2.37 6.22
C GLN A 208 -21.61 2.08 7.11
N ALA A 209 -22.08 0.82 7.14
CA ALA A 209 -23.16 0.40 8.02
C ALA A 209 -22.76 0.48 9.51
N LEU A 210 -21.52 0.11 9.83
CA LEU A 210 -21.02 0.07 11.21
C LEU A 210 -20.73 1.45 11.81
N PHE A 211 -20.29 2.41 10.99
CA PHE A 211 -19.95 3.77 11.43
C PHE A 211 -20.70 4.84 10.63
N PRO A 212 -22.03 4.97 10.81
CA PRO A 212 -22.83 5.95 10.06
C PRO A 212 -22.38 7.40 10.27
N ARG A 213 -21.79 7.71 11.44
CA ARG A 213 -21.19 9.03 11.73
C ARG A 213 -19.96 9.34 10.89
N CYS A 214 -19.34 8.35 10.27
CA CYS A 214 -18.15 8.48 9.42
C CYS A 214 -18.50 8.53 7.92
N ARG A 215 -19.80 8.57 7.56
CA ARG A 215 -20.29 8.47 6.18
C ARG A 215 -19.56 9.42 5.21
N LYS A 216 -19.31 10.68 5.59
CA LYS A 216 -18.63 11.66 4.72
C LYS A 216 -17.22 11.24 4.29
N LEU A 217 -16.47 10.55 5.16
CA LEU A 217 -15.17 9.99 4.79
C LEU A 217 -15.35 8.68 4.00
N PHE A 218 -16.27 7.83 4.43
CA PHE A 218 -16.48 6.50 3.84
C PHE A 218 -17.19 6.51 2.48
N THR A 219 -17.76 7.64 2.08
CA THR A 219 -18.24 7.86 0.72
C THR A 219 -17.24 8.63 -0.15
N ASN A 220 -16.06 8.97 0.37
CA ASN A 220 -15.07 9.75 -0.36
C ASN A 220 -14.06 8.82 -1.07
N LEU A 221 -14.20 8.66 -2.39
CA LEU A 221 -13.31 7.83 -3.20
C LEU A 221 -11.87 8.35 -3.25
N GLU A 222 -11.66 9.67 -3.33
CA GLU A 222 -10.31 10.28 -3.36
C GLU A 222 -9.49 9.92 -2.11
N ARG A 223 -10.18 9.71 -0.98
CA ARG A 223 -9.61 9.29 0.31
C ARG A 223 -9.81 7.80 0.56
N SER A 224 -10.05 7.03 -0.50
CA SER A 224 -10.19 5.57 -0.47
C SER A 224 -11.19 5.10 0.60
N ARG A 225 -12.29 5.84 0.80
CA ARG A 225 -13.31 5.56 1.81
C ARG A 225 -12.75 5.37 3.23
N GLY A 226 -11.66 6.07 3.54
CA GLY A 226 -10.97 5.98 4.83
C GLY A 226 -9.92 4.87 4.93
N PHE A 227 -9.78 3.98 3.95
CA PHE A 227 -8.77 2.92 3.96
C PHE A 227 -7.35 3.46 3.74
N LEU A 228 -6.38 2.92 4.49
CA LEU A 228 -4.97 3.29 4.37
C LEU A 228 -4.21 2.37 3.41
N HIS A 229 -4.70 1.14 3.27
CA HIS A 229 -4.12 0.08 2.46
C HIS A 229 -5.16 -1.02 2.20
N ARG A 230 -4.89 -1.87 1.21
CA ARG A 230 -5.76 -2.99 0.82
C ARG A 230 -5.14 -4.34 1.15
N LEU A 231 -5.98 -5.38 1.10
CA LEU A 231 -5.60 -6.78 0.98
C LEU A 231 -6.24 -7.32 -0.31
N ASP A 232 -5.61 -8.31 -0.93
CA ASP A 232 -6.23 -9.01 -2.05
C ASP A 232 -7.47 -9.78 -1.58
N VAL A 233 -8.45 -9.95 -2.47
CA VAL A 233 -9.71 -10.67 -2.19
C VAL A 233 -9.47 -12.02 -1.47
N PRO A 234 -8.64 -12.94 -1.99
CA PRO A 234 -8.47 -14.25 -1.34
C PRO A 234 -7.69 -14.19 -0.02
N SER A 235 -6.91 -13.13 0.22
CA SER A 235 -6.05 -13.00 1.39
C SER A 235 -6.83 -12.50 2.61
N SER A 236 -6.44 -12.90 3.82
CA SER A 236 -7.13 -12.55 5.07
C SER A 236 -6.27 -11.69 6.00
N GLY A 237 -6.88 -11.14 7.05
CA GLY A 237 -6.17 -10.47 8.15
C GLY A 237 -6.57 -9.02 8.38
N LEU A 238 -5.83 -8.37 9.27
CA LEU A 238 -6.14 -7.04 9.80
C LEU A 238 -6.17 -5.98 8.70
N ILE A 239 -7.01 -4.96 8.77
CA ILE A 239 -7.02 -3.74 7.94
C ILE A 239 -7.19 -2.52 8.85
N LEU A 240 -6.29 -1.54 8.76
CA LEU A 240 -6.43 -0.24 9.40
C LEU A 240 -7.31 0.68 8.53
N VAL A 241 -8.25 1.37 9.17
CA VAL A 241 -9.14 2.37 8.57
C VAL A 241 -9.20 3.62 9.45
N ALA A 242 -9.17 4.79 8.83
CA ALA A 242 -9.39 6.08 9.50
C ALA A 242 -10.89 6.39 9.58
N LYS A 243 -11.33 7.06 10.65
CA LYS A 243 -12.74 7.46 10.87
C LYS A 243 -12.98 8.97 10.73
N SER A 244 -11.92 9.74 10.48
CA SER A 244 -11.93 11.19 10.24
C SER A 244 -10.88 11.56 9.18
N HIS A 245 -11.03 12.71 8.51
CA HIS A 245 -10.07 13.18 7.52
C HIS A 245 -8.73 13.52 8.19
N GLU A 246 -8.74 14.11 9.39
CA GLU A 246 -7.51 14.33 10.17
C GLU A 246 -6.74 13.02 10.37
N ALA A 247 -7.41 11.97 10.85
CA ALA A 247 -6.77 10.69 11.08
C ALA A 247 -6.31 10.03 9.78
N TRP A 248 -7.08 10.18 8.70
CA TRP A 248 -6.68 9.68 7.40
C TRP A 248 -5.36 10.30 6.96
N TYR A 249 -5.23 11.63 7.02
CA TYR A 249 -3.99 12.31 6.63
C TYR A 249 -2.80 11.88 7.50
N ARG A 250 -2.93 11.89 8.84
CA ARG A 250 -1.85 11.47 9.75
C ARG A 250 -1.41 10.02 9.49
N LEU A 251 -2.37 9.10 9.36
CA LEU A 251 -2.07 7.70 9.07
C LEU A 251 -1.51 7.51 7.66
N LYS A 252 -1.91 8.31 6.67
CA LYS A 252 -1.32 8.30 5.32
C LYS A 252 0.11 8.80 5.31
N VAL A 253 0.46 9.81 6.13
CA VAL A 253 1.85 10.21 6.33
C VAL A 253 2.65 9.08 6.96
N GLN A 254 2.14 8.44 8.02
CA GLN A 254 2.79 7.26 8.59
C GLN A 254 2.99 6.15 7.54
N ALA A 255 1.98 5.87 6.71
CA ALA A 255 2.09 4.89 5.63
C ALA A 255 3.15 5.27 4.59
N ALA A 256 3.20 6.55 4.20
CA ALA A 256 4.16 7.09 3.24
C ALA A 256 5.60 7.03 3.77
N CYS A 257 5.77 7.25 5.08
CA CYS A 257 7.06 7.26 5.76
C CYS A 257 7.47 5.92 6.40
N GLY A 258 6.75 4.83 6.11
CA GLY A 258 7.06 3.49 6.65
C GLY A 258 6.77 3.31 8.15
N GLY A 259 6.01 4.22 8.77
CA GLY A 259 5.58 4.15 10.16
C GLY A 259 4.47 3.13 10.44
N ILE A 260 3.80 2.60 9.40
CA ILE A 260 2.83 1.51 9.53
C ILE A 260 3.50 0.17 9.22
N ARG A 261 3.70 -0.64 10.27
CA ARG A 261 4.23 -2.00 10.16
C ARG A 261 3.12 -2.97 9.76
N ARG A 262 3.42 -3.83 8.78
CA ARG A 262 2.48 -4.80 8.23
C ARG A 262 3.19 -6.14 8.11
N ASP A 263 2.86 -7.03 9.03
CA ASP A 263 3.49 -8.34 9.17
C ASP A 263 2.48 -9.44 8.77
N TYR A 264 2.94 -10.36 7.93
CA TYR A 264 2.14 -11.42 7.34
C TYR A 264 2.77 -12.78 7.61
N ILE A 265 1.95 -13.82 7.61
CA ILE A 265 2.38 -15.21 7.52
C ILE A 265 1.87 -15.76 6.19
N ALA A 266 2.71 -16.53 5.51
CA ALA A 266 2.31 -17.28 4.33
C ALA A 266 2.89 -18.70 4.33
N LEU A 267 2.17 -19.63 3.71
CA LEU A 267 2.71 -20.93 3.36
C LEU A 267 3.02 -20.93 1.87
N CYS A 268 4.26 -21.23 1.51
CA CYS A 268 4.75 -21.24 0.13
C CYS A 268 5.13 -22.65 -0.32
N HIS A 269 4.95 -22.92 -1.61
CA HIS A 269 5.39 -24.15 -2.25
C HIS A 269 6.93 -24.25 -2.29
N GLY A 270 7.46 -25.45 -2.05
CA GLY A 270 8.89 -25.72 -2.02
C GLY A 270 9.59 -25.30 -0.73
N TRP A 271 10.86 -25.70 -0.60
CA TRP A 271 11.73 -25.27 0.50
C TRP A 271 12.56 -24.07 0.07
N MET A 272 12.27 -22.93 0.67
CA MET A 272 13.08 -21.72 0.56
C MET A 272 14.36 -21.90 1.37
N SER A 273 15.44 -21.23 0.96
CA SER A 273 16.66 -21.17 1.74
C SER A 273 16.42 -20.50 3.09
N ALA A 274 17.12 -21.02 4.12
CA ALA A 274 16.96 -20.54 5.47
C ALA A 274 17.46 -19.10 5.66
N GLY A 275 16.97 -18.43 6.69
CA GLY A 275 17.43 -17.09 7.08
C GLY A 275 16.51 -15.96 6.62
N ARG A 276 16.97 -14.72 6.84
CA ARG A 276 16.27 -13.51 6.41
C ARG A 276 16.64 -13.17 4.98
N GLN A 277 15.65 -12.84 4.17
CA GLN A 277 15.81 -12.48 2.77
C GLN A 277 15.08 -11.18 2.46
N GLU A 278 15.62 -10.39 1.52
CA GLU A 278 14.94 -9.25 0.92
C GLU A 278 14.67 -9.57 -0.55
N ILE A 279 13.41 -9.48 -0.96
CA ILE A 279 13.02 -9.47 -2.38
C ILE A 279 12.76 -8.02 -2.77
N SER A 280 13.67 -7.46 -3.57
CA SER A 280 13.58 -6.11 -4.14
C SER A 280 13.33 -6.18 -5.65
N ALA A 281 12.11 -6.57 -6.04
CA ALA A 281 11.69 -6.68 -7.44
C ALA A 281 10.58 -5.67 -7.79
N ARG A 282 10.63 -5.10 -9.01
CA ARG A 282 9.68 -4.09 -9.48
C ARG A 282 8.36 -4.74 -9.91
N VAL A 283 7.24 -4.20 -9.44
CA VAL A 283 5.89 -4.72 -9.73
C VAL A 283 5.23 -3.86 -10.80
N HIS A 284 4.88 -4.49 -11.92
CA HIS A 284 4.09 -3.90 -12.99
C HIS A 284 2.69 -4.48 -12.98
N TRP A 285 1.68 -3.62 -13.07
CA TRP A 285 0.30 -4.02 -13.25
C TRP A 285 -0.28 -3.31 -14.48
N TRP A 286 -1.11 -4.03 -15.22
CA TRP A 286 -1.74 -3.55 -16.45
C TRP A 286 -2.93 -2.65 -16.11
N PRO A 287 -2.93 -1.39 -16.56
CA PRO A 287 -4.02 -0.44 -16.26
C PRO A 287 -5.32 -0.72 -17.04
N ASP A 288 -5.29 -1.60 -18.04
CA ASP A 288 -6.33 -1.77 -19.08
C ASP A 288 -7.55 -2.61 -18.64
N GLY A 289 -7.89 -2.60 -17.34
CA GLY A 289 -9.05 -3.32 -16.81
C GLY A 289 -8.90 -4.85 -16.79
N ARG A 290 -7.77 -5.41 -17.24
CA ARG A 290 -7.50 -6.85 -17.13
C ARG A 290 -7.28 -7.21 -15.65
N ARG A 291 -8.15 -8.07 -15.10
CA ARG A 291 -8.03 -8.66 -13.75
C ARG A 291 -6.86 -9.67 -13.63
N GLY A 292 -5.86 -9.59 -14.50
CA GLY A 292 -4.74 -10.51 -14.62
C GLY A 292 -3.72 -10.40 -13.47
N PRO A 293 -2.71 -11.28 -13.45
CA PRO A 293 -1.61 -11.20 -12.51
C PRO A 293 -0.76 -9.94 -12.75
N SER A 294 -0.16 -9.42 -11.68
CA SER A 294 0.95 -8.49 -11.77
C SER A 294 2.22 -9.24 -12.20
N HIS A 295 3.18 -8.54 -12.82
CA HIS A 295 4.42 -9.13 -13.31
C HIS A 295 5.65 -8.36 -12.85
N VAL A 296 6.80 -9.04 -12.76
CA VAL A 296 8.09 -8.37 -12.60
C VAL A 296 8.53 -7.82 -13.96
N ARG A 297 8.71 -6.50 -14.05
CA ARG A 297 9.18 -5.81 -15.26
C ARG A 297 10.07 -4.62 -14.90
N LYS A 298 11.02 -4.28 -15.79
CA LYS A 298 11.89 -3.10 -15.63
C LYS A 298 11.09 -1.80 -15.47
N SER A 299 10.01 -1.64 -16.23
CA SER A 299 9.06 -0.51 -16.15
C SER A 299 8.11 -0.56 -14.94
N GLY A 300 8.19 -1.58 -14.09
CA GLY A 300 7.37 -1.68 -12.88
C GLY A 300 7.77 -0.68 -11.81
N ARG A 301 6.94 -0.57 -10.76
CA ARG A 301 7.24 0.25 -9.57
C ARG A 301 8.06 -0.56 -8.57
N LEU A 302 9.10 0.04 -7.99
CA LEU A 302 9.91 -0.66 -6.98
C LEU A 302 9.05 -1.13 -5.81
N ALA A 303 9.30 -2.37 -5.38
CA ALA A 303 8.63 -2.99 -4.27
C ALA A 303 9.64 -3.80 -3.45
N LYS A 304 9.47 -3.81 -2.13
CA LYS A 304 10.38 -4.47 -1.19
C LYS A 304 9.60 -5.31 -0.19
N THR A 305 9.97 -6.58 -0.13
CA THR A 305 9.39 -7.59 0.76
C THR A 305 10.52 -8.25 1.54
N MET A 306 10.51 -8.12 2.86
CA MET A 306 11.40 -8.86 3.75
C MET A 306 10.70 -10.15 4.14
N LEU A 307 11.39 -11.27 4.11
CA LEU A 307 10.85 -12.54 4.60
C LEU A 307 11.85 -13.32 5.44
N LYS A 308 11.34 -14.20 6.28
CA LYS A 308 12.12 -15.17 7.06
C LYS A 308 11.38 -16.50 7.06
N VAL A 309 12.06 -17.57 6.68
CA VAL A 309 11.53 -18.93 6.87
C VAL A 309 11.48 -19.24 8.36
N THR A 310 10.28 -19.51 8.86
CA THR A 310 10.05 -19.90 10.26
C THR A 310 10.06 -21.40 10.41
N GLU A 311 9.47 -22.13 9.46
CA GLU A 311 9.36 -23.58 9.50
C GLU A 311 9.39 -24.19 8.10
N LEU A 312 9.98 -25.38 7.99
CA LEU A 312 9.85 -26.23 6.81
C LEU A 312 8.82 -27.32 7.08
N ARG A 313 7.85 -27.42 6.18
CA ARG A 313 6.74 -28.35 6.22
C ARG A 313 6.83 -29.30 5.02
N ARG A 314 6.16 -30.46 5.10
CA ARG A 314 6.14 -31.42 3.99
C ARG A 314 4.92 -32.34 4.02
N THR A 315 4.57 -32.85 2.84
CA THR A 315 3.83 -34.10 2.66
C THR A 315 4.82 -35.21 2.25
N ALA A 316 4.31 -36.38 1.84
CA ALA A 316 5.14 -37.42 1.24
C ALA A 316 5.76 -36.99 -0.10
N ALA A 317 5.09 -36.12 -0.85
CA ALA A 317 5.46 -35.77 -2.22
C ALA A 317 6.03 -34.34 -2.38
N ARG A 318 5.75 -33.42 -1.45
CA ARG A 318 6.07 -32.00 -1.60
C ARG A 318 6.60 -31.35 -0.33
N GLY A 319 7.50 -30.39 -0.51
CA GLY A 319 7.99 -29.51 0.54
C GLY A 319 7.27 -28.15 0.52
N PHE A 320 7.20 -27.50 1.69
CA PHE A 320 6.60 -26.19 1.87
C PHE A 320 7.41 -25.36 2.87
N SER A 321 7.33 -24.04 2.76
CA SER A 321 7.97 -23.09 3.66
C SER A 321 6.92 -22.20 4.32
N LEU A 322 6.84 -22.25 5.64
CA LEU A 322 6.12 -21.25 6.42
C LEU A 322 7.04 -20.04 6.57
N ILE A 323 6.55 -18.87 6.17
CA ILE A 323 7.34 -17.64 6.17
C ILE A 323 6.64 -16.51 6.91
N ASP A 324 7.43 -15.80 7.72
CA ASP A 324 7.09 -14.48 8.22
C ASP A 324 7.51 -13.43 7.19
N ILE A 325 6.65 -12.45 6.94
CA ILE A 325 6.85 -11.45 5.89
C ILE A 325 6.58 -10.07 6.45
N ARG A 326 7.45 -9.10 6.13
CA ARG A 326 7.23 -7.68 6.34
C ARG A 326 7.34 -6.94 5.01
N ILE A 327 6.33 -6.16 4.67
CA ILE A 327 6.35 -5.33 3.46
C ILE A 327 6.71 -3.89 3.78
N LEU A 328 7.65 -3.32 3.03
CA LEU A 328 7.99 -1.89 3.09
C LEU A 328 7.11 -1.07 2.13
N THR A 329 6.72 -1.70 1.03
CA THR A 329 5.80 -1.14 0.02
C THR A 329 4.50 -1.94 -0.02
N GLY A 330 3.42 -1.36 -0.54
CA GLY A 330 2.13 -2.05 -0.70
C GLY A 330 1.65 -2.05 -2.15
N ARG A 331 2.37 -2.72 -3.07
CA ARG A 331 1.93 -2.86 -4.46
C ARG A 331 0.89 -3.97 -4.61
N MET A 332 0.07 -3.90 -5.66
CA MET A 332 -0.94 -4.92 -5.92
C MET A 332 -0.30 -6.30 -6.12
N HIS A 333 -0.86 -7.34 -5.48
CA HIS A 333 -0.32 -8.70 -5.45
C HIS A 333 1.16 -8.83 -4.99
N GLN A 334 1.75 -7.83 -4.32
CA GLN A 334 3.20 -7.77 -4.11
C GLN A 334 3.81 -9.05 -3.54
N ILE A 335 3.29 -9.55 -2.41
CA ILE A 335 3.81 -10.76 -1.74
C ILE A 335 3.68 -11.98 -2.65
N ARG A 336 2.51 -12.15 -3.26
CA ARG A 336 2.18 -13.28 -4.14
C ARG A 336 3.09 -13.33 -5.36
N LEU A 337 3.27 -12.18 -6.02
CA LEU A 337 4.19 -12.04 -7.14
C LEU A 337 5.64 -12.27 -6.71
N HIS A 338 6.09 -11.67 -5.61
CA HIS A 338 7.49 -11.77 -5.16
C HIS A 338 7.86 -13.21 -4.81
N THR A 339 7.03 -13.89 -4.04
CA THR A 339 7.25 -15.30 -3.66
C THR A 339 7.22 -16.22 -4.87
N ALA A 340 6.29 -16.03 -5.81
CA ALA A 340 6.28 -16.75 -7.08
C ALA A 340 7.50 -16.43 -7.97
N HIS A 341 7.95 -15.18 -7.99
CA HIS A 341 9.12 -14.74 -8.76
C HIS A 341 10.41 -15.43 -8.32
N VAL A 342 10.54 -15.73 -7.02
CA VAL A 342 11.66 -16.51 -6.48
C VAL A 342 11.42 -18.02 -6.51
N GLY A 343 10.37 -18.49 -7.20
CA GLY A 343 10.10 -19.92 -7.43
C GLY A 343 9.20 -20.59 -6.38
N HIS A 344 8.64 -19.84 -5.44
CA HIS A 344 7.93 -20.38 -4.28
C HIS A 344 6.55 -19.72 -4.09
N PRO A 345 5.60 -19.90 -5.02
CA PRO A 345 4.28 -19.27 -4.94
C PRO A 345 3.54 -19.66 -3.65
N THR A 346 2.69 -18.77 -3.15
CA THR A 346 1.85 -19.05 -1.97
C THR A 346 0.82 -20.15 -2.26
N VAL A 347 0.60 -21.03 -1.30
CA VAL A 347 -0.38 -22.13 -1.36
C VAL A 347 -1.79 -21.57 -1.55
N ARG A 348 -2.60 -22.24 -2.37
CA ARG A 348 -3.97 -21.81 -2.76
C ARG A 348 -4.02 -20.43 -3.42
N ASP A 349 -3.01 -20.10 -4.23
CA ASP A 349 -3.01 -18.91 -5.06
C ASP A 349 -3.42 -19.20 -6.51
N GLY A 350 -4.67 -18.92 -6.86
CA GLY A 350 -5.21 -19.16 -8.20
C GLY A 350 -4.65 -18.28 -9.32
N LYS A 351 -3.78 -17.29 -9.04
CA LYS A 351 -3.15 -16.44 -10.07
C LYS A 351 -1.69 -16.79 -10.34
N TYR A 352 -0.97 -17.20 -9.32
CA TYR A 352 0.49 -17.38 -9.36
C TYR A 352 0.95 -18.83 -9.25
N THR A 353 0.02 -19.76 -9.02
CA THR A 353 0.26 -21.19 -8.95
C THR A 353 -0.33 -21.87 -10.20
N PRO A 354 0.33 -22.90 -10.79
CA PRO A 354 -0.27 -23.69 -11.85
C PRO A 354 -1.64 -24.23 -11.45
N ASN A 355 -2.61 -24.22 -12.37
CA ASN A 355 -3.99 -24.60 -12.03
C ASN A 355 -4.08 -26.01 -11.43
N ALA A 356 -3.33 -26.99 -11.96
CA ALA A 356 -3.29 -28.35 -11.41
C ALA A 356 -2.87 -28.37 -9.93
N THR A 357 -1.81 -27.63 -9.57
CA THR A 357 -1.37 -27.47 -8.18
C THR A 357 -2.41 -26.74 -7.33
N PHE A 358 -3.06 -25.69 -7.84
CA PHE A 358 -4.12 -24.97 -7.13
C PHE A 358 -5.34 -25.85 -6.80
N GLN A 359 -5.71 -26.77 -7.71
CA GLN A 359 -6.79 -27.74 -7.49
C GLN A 359 -6.37 -28.82 -6.49
N GLU A 360 -5.13 -29.32 -6.57
CA GLU A 360 -4.60 -30.27 -5.60
C GLU A 360 -4.54 -29.68 -4.18
N ASP A 361 -4.08 -28.42 -4.07
CA ASP A 361 -4.03 -27.69 -2.80
C ASP A 361 -5.42 -27.63 -2.12
N ALA A 362 -6.50 -27.59 -2.91
CA ALA A 362 -7.86 -27.48 -2.39
C ALA A 362 -8.28 -28.66 -1.50
N SER A 363 -7.64 -29.82 -1.66
CA SER A 363 -7.94 -31.03 -0.88
C SER A 363 -7.47 -30.98 0.57
N TRP A 364 -6.51 -30.11 0.91
CA TRP A 364 -5.90 -30.03 2.26
C TRP A 364 -5.73 -28.59 2.78
N CYS A 365 -5.79 -27.58 1.91
CA CYS A 365 -5.80 -26.17 2.26
C CYS A 365 -7.06 -25.51 1.69
N PRO A 366 -8.06 -25.17 2.52
CA PRO A 366 -9.36 -24.71 2.02
C PRO A 366 -9.30 -23.29 1.41
N GLU A 367 -8.37 -22.45 1.87
CA GLU A 367 -8.31 -21.02 1.53
C GLU A 367 -6.87 -20.57 1.20
N HIS A 368 -6.72 -19.36 0.66
CA HIS A 368 -5.40 -18.80 0.34
C HIS A 368 -4.55 -18.62 1.61
N PHE A 369 -3.37 -19.24 1.64
CA PHE A 369 -2.49 -19.20 2.82
C PHE A 369 -1.60 -17.95 2.77
N LEU A 370 -2.23 -16.79 2.92
CA LEU A 370 -1.59 -15.50 3.13
C LEU A 370 -2.44 -14.66 4.08
N HIS A 371 -1.91 -14.39 5.26
CA HIS A 371 -2.64 -13.73 6.34
C HIS A 371 -1.84 -12.58 6.96
N ARG A 372 -2.43 -11.38 7.02
CA ARG A 372 -1.84 -10.26 7.78
C ARG A 372 -2.20 -10.39 9.26
N TYR A 373 -1.27 -10.96 10.02
CA TYR A 373 -1.48 -11.24 11.44
C TYR A 373 -1.16 -10.06 12.36
N SER A 374 -0.34 -9.09 11.93
CA SER A 374 0.01 -7.93 12.78
C SER A 374 0.04 -6.61 12.01
N LEU A 375 -0.46 -5.57 12.69
CA LEU A 375 -0.35 -4.17 12.31
C LEU A 375 0.19 -3.37 13.49
N ALA A 376 1.23 -2.54 13.25
CA ALA A 376 1.68 -1.56 14.23
C ALA A 376 1.64 -0.14 13.65
N PHE A 377 1.15 0.82 14.42
CA PHE A 377 0.97 2.22 14.02
C PHE A 377 0.89 3.14 15.25
N VAL A 378 0.83 4.45 15.02
CA VAL A 378 0.69 5.48 16.07
C VAL A 378 -0.69 6.14 15.97
N ASP A 379 -1.41 6.25 17.09
CA ASP A 379 -2.71 6.93 17.13
C ASP A 379 -2.59 8.46 17.16
N MET A 380 -3.75 9.15 17.18
CA MET A 380 -3.82 10.61 17.20
C MET A 380 -3.23 11.23 18.47
N SER A 381 -3.21 10.45 19.56
CA SER A 381 -2.62 10.80 20.87
C SER A 381 -1.14 10.41 20.96
N LYS A 382 -0.49 10.04 19.85
CA LYS A 382 0.90 9.61 19.77
C LYS A 382 1.22 8.31 20.52
N ARG A 383 0.22 7.50 20.87
CA ARG A 383 0.43 6.18 21.47
C ARG A 383 0.71 5.15 20.39
N GLN A 384 1.67 4.26 20.66
CA GLN A 384 1.95 3.12 19.80
C GLN A 384 0.91 2.03 20.03
N HIS A 385 0.40 1.47 18.95
CA HIS A 385 -0.49 0.32 18.95
C HIS A 385 0.16 -0.80 18.16
N GLU A 386 0.07 -2.02 18.67
CA GLU A 386 0.31 -3.23 17.90
C GLU A 386 -0.90 -4.15 18.08
N VAL A 387 -1.55 -4.45 16.96
CA VAL A 387 -2.77 -5.26 16.92
C VAL A 387 -2.44 -6.58 16.25
N PHE A 388 -2.92 -7.68 16.85
CA PHE A 388 -2.70 -9.03 16.36
C PHE A 388 -4.01 -9.71 16.01
N GLU A 389 -4.02 -10.45 14.91
CA GLU A 389 -5.05 -11.42 14.55
C GLU A 389 -4.37 -12.78 14.33
N PRO A 390 -4.74 -13.82 15.09
CA PRO A 390 -4.16 -15.14 14.88
C PRO A 390 -4.64 -15.76 13.56
N LEU A 391 -3.88 -16.74 13.05
CA LEU A 391 -4.34 -17.56 11.91
C LEU A 391 -5.73 -18.14 12.18
N ALA A 392 -6.55 -18.15 11.14
CA ALA A 392 -7.85 -18.82 11.15
C ALA A 392 -7.69 -20.32 11.52
N LYS A 393 -8.72 -20.89 12.15
CA LYS A 393 -8.71 -22.30 12.58
C LYS A 393 -8.41 -23.26 11.43
N SER A 394 -8.95 -22.99 10.24
CA SER A 394 -8.69 -23.70 9.00
C SER A 394 -7.20 -23.70 8.62
N LEU A 395 -6.54 -22.54 8.60
CA LEU A 395 -5.11 -22.44 8.31
C LEU A 395 -4.24 -23.12 9.37
N LYS A 396 -4.63 -23.04 10.65
CA LYS A 396 -3.96 -23.78 11.74
C LYS A 396 -4.08 -25.29 11.53
N GLU A 397 -5.24 -25.77 11.12
CA GLU A 397 -5.48 -27.19 10.83
C GLU A 397 -4.68 -27.66 9.61
N THR A 398 -4.63 -26.85 8.54
CA THR A 398 -3.73 -27.09 7.40
C THR A 398 -2.28 -27.27 7.86
N LEU A 399 -1.77 -26.46 8.79
CA LEU A 399 -0.41 -26.64 9.30
C LEU A 399 -0.22 -27.93 10.12
N ARG A 400 -1.25 -28.37 10.86
CA ARG A 400 -1.19 -29.61 11.65
C ARG A 400 -1.14 -30.86 10.75
N GLN A 401 -1.82 -30.81 9.60
CA GLN A 401 -1.80 -31.89 8.63
C GLN A 401 -0.45 -32.05 7.93
N LEU A 402 0.37 -30.99 7.90
CA LEU A 402 1.70 -31.03 7.30
C LEU A 402 2.75 -31.47 8.32
N GLY A 403 3.52 -32.49 7.95
CA GLY A 403 4.66 -32.94 8.75
C GLY A 403 5.74 -31.87 8.85
N HIS A 404 6.43 -31.82 9.99
CA HIS A 404 7.65 -31.02 10.13
C HIS A 404 8.80 -31.70 9.39
N ALA A 405 9.56 -30.94 8.60
CA ALA A 405 10.85 -31.40 8.10
C ALA A 405 11.92 -31.07 9.16
N ARG A 406 12.47 -32.10 9.85
CA ARG A 406 13.58 -31.91 10.80
C ARG A 406 14.87 -31.58 10.03
N ARG A 407 15.53 -30.49 10.45
CA ARG A 407 16.85 -29.96 10.07
C ARG A 407 17.12 -29.78 8.56
N ILE A 408 17.38 -28.53 8.20
CA ILE A 408 18.15 -28.14 7.01
C ILE A 408 19.52 -28.83 7.13
N ILE A 409 19.67 -30.00 6.53
CA ILE A 409 20.98 -30.49 6.10
C ILE A 409 21.13 -29.92 4.69
N PRO A 410 22.02 -28.94 4.46
CA PRO A 410 22.32 -28.54 3.09
C PRO A 410 22.79 -29.78 2.32
N PRO A 411 22.33 -30.02 1.09
CA PRO A 411 22.84 -31.11 0.29
C PRO A 411 24.32 -30.85 -0.03
N GLY A 412 25.21 -31.64 0.57
CA GLY A 412 26.59 -31.83 0.15
C GLY A 412 27.57 -30.68 0.40
N THR A 413 28.53 -30.92 1.30
CA THR A 413 29.94 -30.54 1.08
C THR A 413 30.46 -31.08 -0.24
#